data_AF-A0A068FH39-F1
#
_entry.id   AF-A0A068FH39-F1
#
_cell.length_a   1.000
_cell.length_b   1.000
_cell.length_c   1.000
_cell.angle_alpha   90.00
_cell.angle_beta   90.00
_cell.angle_gamma   90.00
#
_symmetry.space_group_name_H-M   'P 1'
#
loop_
_entity.id
_entity.type
_entity.pdbx_description
1 polymer ?
#
loop_
_entity_poly.entity_id
_entity_poly.type
_entity_poly.pdbx_seq_one_letter_code
_entity_poly.pdbx_strand_id
1 'polypeptide(L)' 'AICGAIILNEITPKTGYTAAGNLGVTTLSTGVSDLQGVAIEALITFVLLLVVQSVCDGKRTDIKGSIGVAIGFAIA' A
#
# COMPACT_ATOMS: atom_id res chain seq x y z
N ALA A 1 7.57 -1.10 10.18
CA ALA A 1 6.20 -0.54 10.24
C ALA A 1 5.96 0.24 11.54
N ILE A 2 5.89 -0.41 12.71
CA ILE A 2 5.50 0.22 13.98
C ILE A 2 6.38 1.40 14.37
N CYS A 3 7.71 1.27 14.34
CA CYS A 3 8.61 2.40 14.67
C CYS A 3 8.40 3.61 13.74
N GLY A 4 8.16 3.37 12.44
CA GLY A 4 7.85 4.42 11.48
C GLY A 4 6.53 5.12 11.80
N ALA A 5 5.51 4.38 12.23
CA ALA A 5 4.23 4.94 12.67
C ALA A 5 4.38 5.77 13.95
N ILE A 6 5.21 5.35 14.90
CA ILE A 6 5.52 6.12 16.13
C ILE A 6 6.21 7.44 15.77
N ILE A 7 7.26 7.38 14.94
CA ILE A 7 7.97 8.59 14.48
C ILE A 7 6.99 9.53 13.76
N LEU A 8 6.15 8.99 12.87
CA LEU A 8 5.13 9.75 12.16
C LEU A 8 4.13 10.41 13.14
N ASN A 9 3.71 9.69 14.18
CA ASN A 9 2.81 10.23 15.20
C ASN A 9 3.42 11.42 15.95
N GLU A 10 4.69 11.32 16.33
CA GLU A 10 5.38 12.37 17.10
C GLU A 10 5.68 13.62 16.27
N ILE A 11 6.03 13.47 14.99
CA ILE A 11 6.34 14.62 14.12
C ILE A 11 5.08 15.31 13.58
N THR A 12 3.93 14.64 13.59
CA THR A 12 2.70 15.22 13.05
C THR A 12 2.08 16.20 14.05
N PRO A 13 1.80 17.47 13.67
CA PRO A 13 1.22 18.45 14.57
C PRO A 13 -0.11 17.97 15.14
N LYS A 14 -0.32 18.09 16.47
CA LYS A 14 -1.52 17.60 17.20
C LYS A 14 -2.78 18.48 17.03
N THR A 15 -2.62 19.66 16.45
CA THR A 15 -3.69 20.63 16.20
C THR A 15 -3.83 20.82 14.68
N GLY A 16 -4.93 20.33 14.10
CA GLY A 16 -5.17 20.32 12.66
C GLY A 16 -5.53 18.92 12.13
N TYR A 17 -4.82 18.45 11.10
CA TYR A 17 -5.04 17.17 10.39
C TYR A 17 -5.13 15.91 11.29
N THR A 18 -4.63 15.96 12.52
CA THR A 18 -4.56 14.82 13.46
C THR A 18 -5.48 14.92 14.65
N ALA A 19 -6.19 16.03 14.88
CA ALA A 19 -7.10 16.13 16.03
C ALA A 19 -8.23 15.07 15.96
N ALA A 20 -8.46 14.48 14.77
CA ALA A 20 -9.37 13.37 14.52
C ALA A 20 -8.83 12.29 13.55
N GLY A 21 -7.52 12.30 13.21
CA GLY A 21 -6.96 11.44 12.15
C GLY A 21 -6.54 10.05 12.65
N ASN A 22 -6.69 9.00 11.82
CA ASN A 22 -6.36 7.61 12.19
C ASN A 22 -4.93 7.17 11.79
N LEU A 23 -4.03 8.08 11.43
CA LEU A 23 -2.66 7.78 10.96
C LEU A 23 -2.58 6.83 9.74
N GLY A 24 -3.62 6.78 8.91
CA GLY A 24 -3.66 5.90 7.73
C GLY A 24 -3.99 4.45 8.07
N VAL A 25 -4.67 4.19 9.20
CA VAL A 25 -5.20 2.86 9.51
C VAL A 25 -6.19 2.44 8.41
N THR A 26 -5.98 1.25 7.85
CA THR A 26 -6.88 0.64 6.88
C THR A 26 -8.19 0.28 7.57
N THR A 27 -9.27 0.93 7.14
CA THR A 27 -10.64 0.65 7.60
C THR A 27 -11.53 0.42 6.41
N LEU A 28 -12.54 -0.44 6.55
CA LEU A 28 -13.55 -0.60 5.51
C LEU A 28 -14.34 0.69 5.33
N SER A 29 -14.54 1.08 4.08
CA SER A 29 -15.40 2.20 3.73
C SER A 29 -16.87 1.87 4.00
N THR A 30 -17.69 2.89 4.22
CA THR A 30 -19.12 2.74 4.43
C THR A 30 -19.76 2.00 3.25
N GLY A 31 -20.47 0.91 3.52
CA GLY A 31 -21.14 0.09 2.50
C GLY A 31 -20.30 -1.07 1.96
N VAL A 32 -19.07 -1.25 2.44
CA VAL A 32 -18.25 -2.45 2.15
C VAL A 32 -18.39 -3.44 3.30
N SER A 33 -18.89 -4.63 3.01
CA SER A 33 -18.92 -5.74 3.97
C SER A 33 -17.53 -6.35 4.18
N ASP A 34 -17.31 -7.03 5.30
CA ASP A 34 -16.05 -7.69 5.63
C ASP A 34 -15.58 -8.63 4.52
N LEU A 35 -16.50 -9.43 3.97
CA LEU A 35 -16.18 -10.37 2.89
C LEU A 35 -15.77 -9.65 1.60
N GLN A 36 -16.42 -8.54 1.27
CA GLN A 36 -16.02 -7.71 0.12
C GLN A 36 -14.65 -7.08 0.34
N GLY A 37 -14.37 -6.61 1.57
CA GLY A 37 -13.06 -6.09 1.94
C GLY A 37 -11.95 -7.11 1.72
N VAL A 38 -12.13 -8.33 2.25
CA VAL A 38 -11.18 -9.44 2.06
C VAL A 38 -10.99 -9.77 0.58
N ALA A 39 -12.07 -9.80 -0.21
CA ALA A 39 -11.98 -10.09 -1.64
C ALA A 39 -11.22 -9.00 -2.42
N ILE A 40 -11.45 -7.73 -2.08
CA ILE A 40 -10.75 -6.58 -2.69
C ILE A 40 -9.26 -6.65 -2.34
N GLU A 41 -8.92 -6.85 -1.06
CA GLU A 41 -7.54 -6.99 -0.58
C GLU A 41 -6.80 -8.15 -1.27
N ALA A 42 -7.46 -9.29 -1.43
CA ALA A 42 -6.91 -10.43 -2.14
C ALA A 42 -6.62 -10.10 -3.62
N LEU A 43 -7.53 -9.39 -4.29
CA LEU A 43 -7.37 -8.98 -5.70
C LEU A 43 -6.22 -7.99 -5.89
N ILE A 44 -6.17 -6.91 -5.10
CA ILE A 44 -5.11 -5.89 -5.25
C ILE A 44 -3.74 -6.48 -4.88
N THR A 45 -3.68 -7.34 -3.86
CA THR A 45 -2.44 -8.05 -3.49
C THR A 45 -2.02 -9.03 -4.58
N PHE A 46 -2.95 -9.74 -5.18
CA PHE A 46 -2.66 -10.66 -6.28
C PHE A 46 -2.05 -9.92 -7.49
N VAL A 47 -2.59 -8.77 -7.87
CA VAL A 47 -2.01 -7.92 -8.92
C VAL A 47 -0.60 -7.47 -8.55
N LEU A 48 -0.39 -7.00 -7.31
CA LEU A 48 0.94 -6.61 -6.83
C LEU A 48 1.93 -7.80 -6.91
N LEU A 49 1.52 -9.01 -6.52
CA LEU A 49 2.35 -10.21 -6.63
C LEU A 49 2.74 -10.53 -8.08
N LEU A 50 1.81 -10.41 -9.03
CA LEU A 50 2.12 -10.60 -10.45
C LEU A 50 3.15 -9.58 -10.94
N VAL A 51 3.02 -8.31 -10.54
CA VAL A 51 3.97 -7.27 -10.91
C VAL A 51 5.34 -7.54 -10.30
N VAL A 52 5.42 -7.82 -8.99
CA VAL A 52 6.67 -8.15 -8.30
C VAL A 52 7.35 -9.35 -8.95
N GLN A 53 6.61 -10.42 -9.24
CA GLN A 53 7.16 -11.59 -9.91
C GLN A 53 7.66 -11.26 -11.32
N SER A 54 6.96 -10.39 -12.05
CA SER A 54 7.35 -9.99 -13.41
C SER A 54 8.63 -9.14 -13.44
N VAL A 55 8.87 -8.34 -12.39
CA VAL A 55 10.05 -7.46 -12.32
C VAL A 55 11.26 -8.13 -11.68
N CYS A 56 11.02 -9.15 -10.86
CA CYS A 56 12.06 -10.01 -10.29
C CYS A 56 12.41 -11.22 -11.19
N ASP A 57 11.71 -11.43 -12.32
CA ASP A 57 12.08 -12.49 -13.27
C ASP A 57 13.42 -12.17 -13.95
N GLY A 58 14.46 -12.93 -13.59
CA GLY A 58 15.81 -12.78 -14.15
C GLY A 58 15.93 -13.04 -15.65
N LYS A 59 14.91 -13.65 -16.28
CA LYS A 59 14.82 -13.81 -17.74
C LYS A 59 14.39 -12.51 -18.43
N ARG A 60 13.82 -11.56 -17.69
CA ARG A 60 13.30 -10.31 -18.24
C ARG A 60 14.35 -9.21 -18.19
N THR A 61 14.76 -8.71 -19.35
CA THR A 61 15.85 -7.71 -19.46
C THR A 61 15.40 -6.33 -19.93
N ASP A 62 14.14 -6.17 -20.35
CA ASP A 62 13.61 -4.93 -20.94
C ASP A 62 13.29 -3.82 -19.91
N ILE A 63 13.07 -4.18 -18.65
CA ILE A 63 12.52 -3.28 -17.61
C ILE A 63 13.53 -2.85 -16.53
N LYS A 64 14.84 -3.13 -16.68
CA LYS A 64 15.82 -2.93 -15.59
C LYS A 64 15.89 -1.50 -15.04
N GLY A 65 15.60 -0.49 -15.86
CA GLY A 65 15.57 0.92 -15.44
C GLY A 65 14.29 1.37 -14.73
N SER A 66 13.24 0.55 -14.72
CA SER A 66 11.89 0.95 -14.31
C SER A 66 11.23 0.03 -13.28
N ILE A 67 12.00 -0.89 -12.68
CA ILE A 67 11.51 -1.85 -11.66
C ILE A 67 10.76 -1.12 -10.53
N GLY A 68 11.38 -0.07 -9.97
CA GLY A 68 10.77 0.71 -8.89
C GLY A 68 9.48 1.42 -9.29
N VAL A 69 9.41 1.93 -10.52
CA VAL A 69 8.21 2.60 -11.05
C VAL A 69 7.09 1.60 -11.30
N ALA A 70 7.40 0.42 -11.85
CA ALA A 70 6.42 -0.63 -12.10
C ALA A 70 5.77 -1.13 -10.80
N ILE A 71 6.58 -1.39 -9.76
CA ILE A 71 6.05 -1.76 -8.44
C ILE A 71 5.25 -0.60 -7.84
N GLY A 72 5.77 0.63 -7.90
CA GLY A 72 5.11 1.81 -7.37
C GLY A 72 3.72 2.06 -7.98
N PHE A 73 3.57 1.88 -9.30
CA PHE A 73 2.30 2.04 -10.00
C PHE A 73 1.29 0.93 -9.69
N ALA A 74 1.76 -0.25 -9.25
CA ALA A 74 0.87 -1.34 -8.83
C ALA A 74 0.31 -1.14 -7.41
N ILE A 75 0.95 -0.28 -6.61
CA ILE A 75 0.56 0.05 -5.23
C ILE A 75 -0.27 1.34 -5.17
N ALA A 76 -0.06 2.26 -6.12
CA ALA A 76 -0.74 3.56 -6.22
C ALA A 76 -2.23 3.45 -6.59
#